data_AF-A0A2H0TQC9-F1
#
_entry.id   AF-A0A2H0TQC9-F1
#
_cell.length_a   1.000
_cell.length_b   1.000
_cell.length_c   1.000
_cell.angle_alpha   90.00
_cell.angle_beta   90.00
_cell.angle_gamma   90.00
#
_symmetry.space_group_name_H-M   'P 1'
#
loop_
_entity.id
_entity.type
_entity.pdbx_description
1 polymer ?
#
loop_
_entity_poly.entity_id
_entity_poly.type
_entity_poly.pdbx_seq_one_letter_code
_entity_poly.pdbx_strand_id
1 'polypeptide(L)'
;MTVNRLSYIGLTVVLLALWVPVSAATLPVPFTSQAPRGAWTQPWQDACEEATIVMIDAYYAGQMLSVDSSEKRLLNVFNIKNAKFGSSLDENAQKISDIINAYYPWEAYVVDSPSLDQIKREIDTGHPVIVPVYGRALYNPHFRASGPVYHTVVISGYDDTSQTFIAQEPGTRYGLDYHYSYDTIMNAMHDYVPGDTANGSPRAIFTRRELLDTASSDADEDGLTKQQEIDFGTILWLADSDGDGFTDGYEVANGYLPTINEQRLPVGSVIKSPSDPKVYSLSIGGVKRHIINEAVFLSHGWTWSAVRVLSGAFIRSLSDGAQITQ
;
A
#
# COMPACT_ATOMS: atom_id res chain seq x y z
N MET A 1 74.54 9.81 -12.81
CA MET A 1 73.24 9.49 -12.19
C MET A 1 72.37 10.73 -12.29
N THR A 2 71.46 10.76 -13.27
CA THR A 2 70.57 11.89 -13.57
C THR A 2 69.16 11.47 -13.17
N VAL A 3 68.56 12.16 -12.19
CA VAL A 3 67.22 11.87 -11.67
C VAL A 3 66.23 12.83 -12.34
N ASN A 4 65.35 12.30 -13.18
CA ASN A 4 64.19 13.03 -13.70
C ASN A 4 63.14 13.17 -12.60
N ARG A 5 62.73 14.41 -12.28
CA ARG A 5 61.52 14.67 -11.51
C ARG A 5 60.38 14.99 -12.47
N LEU A 6 59.44 14.06 -12.63
CA LEU A 6 58.12 14.39 -13.19
C LEU A 6 57.28 15.07 -12.11
N SER A 7 56.75 16.24 -12.44
CA SER A 7 55.77 16.96 -11.61
C SER A 7 54.37 16.57 -12.10
N TYR A 8 53.58 15.90 -11.26
CA TYR A 8 52.18 15.63 -11.55
C TYR A 8 51.34 16.85 -11.12
N ILE A 9 50.71 17.50 -12.10
CA ILE A 9 49.68 18.52 -11.86
C ILE A 9 48.36 17.76 -11.73
N GLY A 10 47.83 17.68 -10.51
CA GLY A 10 46.50 17.13 -10.27
C GLY A 10 45.43 18.11 -10.76
N LEU A 11 44.70 17.74 -11.81
CA LEU A 11 43.56 18.50 -12.30
C LEU A 11 42.33 18.14 -11.46
N THR A 12 41.92 19.03 -10.56
CA THR A 12 40.67 18.88 -9.80
C THR A 12 39.49 19.26 -10.71
N VAL A 13 38.72 18.27 -11.15
CA VAL A 13 37.48 18.52 -11.91
C VAL A 13 36.37 18.86 -10.90
N VAL A 14 35.99 20.13 -10.83
CA VAL A 14 34.79 20.58 -10.10
C VAL A 14 33.60 20.35 -11.02
N LEU A 15 32.79 19.32 -10.74
CA LEU A 15 31.50 19.13 -11.41
C LEU A 15 30.52 20.18 -10.87
N LEU A 16 30.28 21.24 -11.64
CA LEU A 16 29.14 22.14 -11.41
C LEU A 16 27.88 21.42 -11.94
N ALA A 17 27.07 20.88 -11.02
CA ALA A 17 25.72 20.43 -11.36
C ALA A 17 24.85 21.67 -11.62
N LEU A 18 24.56 21.95 -12.89
CA LEU A 18 23.56 22.94 -13.28
C LEU A 18 22.18 22.40 -12.89
N TRP A 19 21.55 23.00 -11.89
CA TRP A 19 20.19 22.67 -11.50
C TRP A 19 19.24 23.22 -12.57
N VAL A 20 18.74 22.33 -13.44
CA VAL A 20 17.68 22.69 -14.40
C VAL A 20 16.36 22.51 -13.65
N PRO A 21 15.56 23.57 -13.45
CA PRO A 21 14.26 23.43 -12.81
C PRO A 21 13.38 22.50 -13.65
N VAL A 22 12.74 21.52 -12.99
CA VAL A 22 11.76 20.64 -13.63
C VAL A 22 10.52 21.47 -13.93
N SER A 23 10.20 21.64 -15.20
CA SER A 23 9.04 22.44 -15.65
C SER A 23 7.75 21.62 -15.76
N ALA A 24 7.84 20.30 -15.66
CA ALA A 24 6.71 19.38 -15.66
C ALA A 24 7.14 18.01 -15.13
N ALA A 25 6.26 17.35 -14.38
CA ALA A 25 6.46 16.00 -13.89
C ALA A 25 5.11 15.25 -13.84
N THR A 26 5.15 13.93 -14.05
CA THR A 26 3.96 13.07 -13.95
C THR A 26 4.35 11.73 -13.34
N LEU A 27 3.59 11.31 -12.35
CA LEU A 27 3.69 10.00 -11.70
C LEU A 27 2.64 9.06 -12.31
N PRO A 28 3.00 7.81 -12.64
CA PRO A 28 2.08 6.83 -13.22
C PRO A 28 1.15 6.23 -12.15
N VAL A 29 0.39 7.08 -11.45
CA VAL A 29 -0.57 6.65 -10.42
C VAL A 29 -1.73 5.92 -11.11
N PRO A 30 -2.01 4.65 -10.78
CA PRO A 30 -3.17 3.93 -11.32
C PRO A 30 -4.48 4.62 -10.97
N PHE A 31 -5.45 4.56 -11.87
CA PHE A 31 -6.74 5.23 -11.68
C PHE A 31 -7.85 4.26 -11.28
N THR A 32 -8.71 4.71 -10.38
CA THR A 32 -10.05 4.14 -10.19
C THR A 32 -11.08 5.22 -9.88
N SER A 33 -12.31 4.99 -10.35
CA SER A 33 -13.47 5.79 -9.97
C SER A 33 -13.96 5.34 -8.59
N GLN A 34 -14.44 6.26 -7.76
CA GLN A 34 -15.09 5.94 -6.48
C GLN A 34 -16.29 4.99 -6.65
N ALA A 35 -16.86 4.95 -7.86
CA ALA A 35 -17.84 3.97 -8.31
C ALA A 35 -17.24 3.13 -9.46
N PRO A 36 -16.49 2.04 -9.19
CA PRO A 36 -15.77 1.28 -10.22
C PRO A 36 -16.68 0.70 -11.31
N ARG A 37 -17.91 0.33 -10.95
CA ARG A 37 -18.94 -0.17 -11.88
C ARG A 37 -19.92 0.90 -12.34
N GLY A 38 -19.72 2.16 -11.95
CA GLY A 38 -20.60 3.28 -12.31
C GLY A 38 -21.92 3.36 -11.52
N ALA A 39 -22.04 2.64 -10.41
CA ALA A 39 -23.18 2.75 -9.49
C ALA A 39 -22.96 3.91 -8.50
N TRP A 40 -23.65 5.03 -8.70
CA TRP A 40 -23.52 6.24 -7.90
C TRP A 40 -24.53 6.27 -6.74
N THR A 41 -24.42 5.28 -5.86
CA THR A 41 -25.23 5.10 -4.65
C THR A 41 -24.34 4.61 -3.52
N GLN A 42 -24.82 4.65 -2.27
CA GLN A 42 -24.09 4.09 -1.12
C GLN A 42 -23.62 2.63 -1.39
N PRO A 43 -22.40 2.26 -0.96
CA PRO A 43 -21.40 3.10 -0.29
C PRO A 43 -20.58 4.00 -1.24
N TRP A 44 -20.65 3.77 -2.55
CA TRP A 44 -19.82 4.43 -3.58
C TRP A 44 -20.01 5.93 -3.71
N GLN A 45 -21.11 6.47 -3.21
CA GLN A 45 -21.42 7.89 -3.29
C GLN A 45 -20.43 8.75 -2.49
N ASP A 46 -19.92 8.22 -1.38
CA ASP A 46 -18.98 8.89 -0.48
C ASP A 46 -17.71 8.03 -0.33
N ALA A 47 -17.20 7.55 -1.48
CA ALA A 47 -16.03 6.68 -1.56
C ALA A 47 -14.79 7.40 -2.10
N CYS A 48 -14.78 8.74 -2.07
CA CYS A 48 -13.74 9.52 -2.73
C CYS A 48 -12.39 9.38 -2.00
N GLU A 49 -12.41 9.40 -0.67
CA GLU A 49 -11.25 9.21 0.20
C GLU A 49 -10.67 7.82 0.01
N GLU A 50 -11.53 6.79 0.07
CA GLU A 50 -11.15 5.40 -0.14
C GLU A 50 -10.51 5.22 -1.52
N ALA A 51 -11.05 5.86 -2.57
CA ALA A 51 -10.47 5.80 -3.90
C ALA A 51 -9.07 6.43 -3.96
N THR A 52 -8.85 7.57 -3.30
CA THR A 52 -7.52 8.19 -3.27
C THR A 52 -6.48 7.30 -2.57
N ILE A 53 -6.85 6.69 -1.43
CA ILE A 53 -5.99 5.74 -0.72
C ILE A 53 -5.66 4.53 -1.61
N VAL A 54 -6.66 3.95 -2.27
CA VAL A 54 -6.48 2.79 -3.16
C VAL A 54 -5.58 3.09 -4.35
N MET A 55 -5.70 4.27 -4.95
CA MET A 55 -4.85 4.69 -6.08
C MET A 55 -3.38 4.84 -5.65
N ILE A 56 -3.12 5.45 -4.50
CA ILE A 56 -1.76 5.64 -3.98
C ILE A 56 -1.17 4.33 -3.48
N ASP A 57 -1.94 3.48 -2.80
CA ASP A 57 -1.52 2.14 -2.40
C ASP A 57 -1.09 1.30 -3.63
N ALA A 58 -1.90 1.31 -4.69
CA ALA A 58 -1.56 0.61 -5.93
C ALA A 58 -0.30 1.19 -6.59
N TYR A 59 -0.12 2.51 -6.55
CA TYR A 59 1.08 3.18 -7.04
C TYR A 59 2.34 2.70 -6.29
N TYR A 60 2.35 2.77 -4.95
CA TYR A 60 3.51 2.35 -4.16
C TYR A 60 3.77 0.84 -4.23
N ALA A 61 2.73 0.03 -4.43
CA ALA A 61 2.84 -1.41 -4.65
C ALA A 61 3.27 -1.78 -6.09
N GLY A 62 3.29 -0.82 -7.03
CA GLY A 62 3.57 -1.07 -8.45
C GLY A 62 2.50 -1.93 -9.13
N GLN A 63 1.25 -1.82 -8.70
CA GLN A 63 0.12 -2.64 -9.14
C GLN A 63 -0.83 -1.85 -10.04
N MET A 64 -1.43 -2.54 -11.01
CA MET A 64 -2.52 -1.96 -11.81
C MET A 64 -3.87 -2.14 -11.12
N LEU A 65 -4.80 -1.22 -11.39
CA LEU A 65 -6.18 -1.31 -10.92
C LEU A 65 -7.12 -1.75 -12.06
N SER A 66 -7.74 -2.92 -11.89
CA SER A 66 -8.93 -3.34 -12.63
C SER A 66 -10.19 -2.95 -11.86
N VAL A 67 -11.35 -2.98 -12.52
CA VAL A 67 -12.66 -2.75 -11.87
C VAL A 67 -12.87 -3.69 -10.68
N ASP A 68 -12.62 -4.99 -10.85
CA ASP A 68 -12.81 -5.98 -9.79
C ASP A 68 -11.83 -5.78 -8.62
N SER A 69 -10.56 -5.47 -8.91
CA SER A 69 -9.57 -5.19 -7.86
C SER A 69 -9.89 -3.90 -7.12
N SER A 70 -10.39 -2.88 -7.82
CA SER A 70 -10.76 -1.59 -7.24
C SER A 70 -11.94 -1.75 -6.28
N GLU A 71 -13.00 -2.42 -6.72
CA GLU A 71 -14.18 -2.67 -5.90
C GLU A 71 -13.83 -3.40 -4.60
N LYS A 72 -13.01 -4.45 -4.69
CA LYS A 72 -12.54 -5.18 -3.50
C LYS A 72 -11.71 -4.30 -2.56
N ARG A 73 -10.78 -3.51 -3.10
CA ARG A 73 -9.91 -2.65 -2.30
C ARG A 73 -10.68 -1.53 -1.62
N LEU A 74 -11.60 -0.88 -2.32
CA LEU A 74 -12.50 0.13 -1.75
C LEU A 74 -13.33 -0.44 -0.60
N LEU A 75 -13.93 -1.62 -0.78
CA LEU A 75 -14.67 -2.30 0.29
C LEU A 75 -13.77 -2.64 1.48
N ASN A 76 -12.50 -2.98 1.25
CA ASN A 76 -11.55 -3.19 2.34
C ASN A 76 -11.32 -1.91 3.15
N VAL A 77 -11.13 -0.76 2.48
CA VAL A 77 -10.96 0.53 3.17
C VAL A 77 -12.20 0.88 4.00
N PHE A 78 -13.40 0.65 3.46
CA PHE A 78 -14.65 0.83 4.20
C PHE A 78 -14.72 -0.05 5.44
N ASN A 79 -14.34 -1.32 5.35
CA ASN A 79 -14.36 -2.24 6.48
C ASN A 79 -13.39 -1.79 7.58
N ILE A 80 -12.18 -1.39 7.21
CA ILE A 80 -11.17 -0.85 8.12
C ILE A 80 -11.69 0.41 8.83
N LYS A 81 -12.18 1.39 8.06
CA LYS A 81 -12.73 2.65 8.57
C LYS A 81 -13.87 2.41 9.56
N ASN A 82 -14.85 1.58 9.15
CA ASN A 82 -16.03 1.29 9.97
C ASN A 82 -15.67 0.55 11.26
N ALA A 83 -14.68 -0.34 11.24
CA ALA A 83 -14.23 -1.07 12.41
C ALA A 83 -13.57 -0.16 13.46
N LYS A 84 -12.74 0.80 13.02
CA LYS A 84 -11.96 1.66 13.93
C LYS A 84 -12.68 2.93 14.35
N PHE A 85 -13.40 3.56 13.42
CA PHE A 85 -13.96 4.90 13.62
C PHE A 85 -15.49 4.96 13.59
N GLY A 86 -16.14 3.81 13.39
CA GLY A 86 -17.56 3.74 13.10
C GLY A 86 -17.89 4.22 11.69
N SER A 87 -19.18 4.19 11.35
CA SER A 87 -19.65 4.64 10.05
C SER A 87 -19.59 6.17 9.94
N SER A 88 -18.72 6.68 9.05
CA SER A 88 -18.75 8.06 8.57
C SER A 88 -18.88 8.06 7.05
N LEU A 89 -19.54 9.07 6.50
CA LEU A 89 -19.60 9.27 5.06
C LEU A 89 -18.29 9.89 4.60
N ASP A 90 -18.00 11.10 5.07
CA ASP A 90 -16.78 11.84 4.73
C ASP A 90 -15.75 11.83 5.87
N GLU A 91 -14.48 12.06 5.54
CA GLU A 91 -13.37 12.18 6.48
C GLU A 91 -12.51 13.42 6.23
N ASN A 92 -12.00 14.03 7.31
CA ASN A 92 -11.02 15.12 7.20
C ASN A 92 -9.60 14.61 6.95
N ALA A 93 -8.69 15.52 6.59
CA ALA A 93 -7.31 15.23 6.25
C ALA A 93 -6.57 14.45 7.34
N GLN A 94 -6.80 14.81 8.61
CA GLN A 94 -6.16 14.14 9.74
C GLN A 94 -6.61 12.68 9.83
N LYS A 95 -7.92 12.43 9.73
CA LYS A 95 -8.45 11.06 9.83
C LYS A 95 -8.06 10.19 8.63
N ILE A 96 -7.99 10.76 7.43
CA ILE A 96 -7.42 10.06 6.26
C ILE A 96 -5.95 9.67 6.53
N SER A 97 -5.14 10.60 7.06
CA SER A 97 -3.74 10.34 7.43
C SER A 97 -3.61 9.27 8.51
N ASP A 98 -4.48 9.30 9.53
CA ASP A 98 -4.49 8.30 10.61
C ASP A 98 -4.84 6.91 10.09
N ILE A 99 -5.81 6.81 9.17
CA ILE A 99 -6.16 5.56 8.48
C ILE A 99 -4.94 5.05 7.69
N ILE A 100 -4.31 5.89 6.86
CA ILE A 100 -3.14 5.47 6.08
C ILE A 100 -2.04 4.93 7.01
N ASN A 101 -1.71 5.70 8.04
CA ASN A 101 -0.59 5.40 8.93
C ASN A 101 -0.81 4.14 9.76
N ALA A 102 -2.05 3.82 10.11
CA ALA A 102 -2.39 2.60 10.83
C ALA A 102 -2.48 1.36 9.93
N TYR A 103 -2.95 1.51 8.68
CA TYR A 103 -3.44 0.37 7.89
C TYR A 103 -2.64 0.07 6.62
N TYR A 104 -1.71 0.93 6.23
CA TYR A 104 -1.01 0.80 4.95
C TYR A 104 0.51 0.77 5.12
N PRO A 105 1.25 0.06 4.24
CA PRO A 105 2.71 -0.07 4.32
C PRO A 105 3.46 1.16 3.77
N TRP A 106 2.85 2.33 3.90
CA TRP A 106 3.38 3.63 3.49
C TRP A 106 2.83 4.71 4.44
N GLU A 107 3.34 5.93 4.33
CA GLU A 107 3.03 7.01 5.28
C GLU A 107 2.35 8.20 4.63
N ALA A 108 1.58 8.89 5.47
CA ALA A 108 0.96 10.16 5.17
C ALA A 108 1.12 11.14 6.33
N TYR A 109 1.15 12.43 6.01
CA TYR A 109 1.07 13.50 7.00
C TYR A 109 0.35 14.72 6.43
N VAL A 110 -0.36 15.44 7.30
CA VAL A 110 -1.12 16.63 6.92
C VAL A 110 -0.19 17.84 6.87
N VAL A 111 -0.32 18.62 5.80
CA VAL A 111 0.32 19.93 5.65
C VAL A 111 -0.75 21.00 5.61
N ASP A 112 -0.68 21.94 6.55
CA ASP A 112 -1.55 23.12 6.58
C ASP A 112 -1.09 24.15 5.54
N SER A 113 -2.04 24.66 4.74
CA SER A 113 -1.83 25.70 3.72
C SER A 113 -0.60 25.45 2.82
N PRO A 114 -0.46 24.26 2.20
CA PRO A 114 0.70 23.95 1.39
C PRO A 114 0.82 24.93 0.21
N SER A 115 2.03 25.34 -0.11
CA SER A 115 2.32 26.13 -1.31
C SER A 115 2.35 25.26 -2.56
N LEU A 116 2.13 25.88 -3.73
CA LEU A 116 2.28 25.24 -5.04
C LEU A 116 3.64 24.53 -5.17
N ASP A 117 4.73 25.19 -4.73
CA ASP A 117 6.08 24.62 -4.82
C ASP A 117 6.29 23.43 -3.87
N GLN A 118 5.61 23.38 -2.74
CA GLN A 118 5.65 22.19 -1.87
C GLN A 118 5.01 20.99 -2.55
N ILE A 119 3.84 21.18 -3.17
CA ILE A 119 3.15 20.11 -3.89
C ILE A 119 4.01 19.62 -5.07
N LYS A 120 4.59 20.53 -5.85
CA LYS A 120 5.49 20.17 -6.96
C LYS A 120 6.70 19.37 -6.49
N ARG A 121 7.31 19.75 -5.37
CA ARG A 121 8.44 19.00 -4.80
C ARG A 121 8.08 17.56 -4.44
N GLU A 122 6.88 17.33 -3.88
CA GLU A 122 6.43 15.95 -3.63
C GLU A 122 6.35 15.15 -4.93
N ILE A 123 5.76 15.73 -5.98
CA ILE A 123 5.70 15.09 -7.31
C ILE A 123 7.10 14.81 -7.86
N ASP A 124 8.03 15.78 -7.78
CA ASP A 124 9.42 15.63 -8.23
C ASP A 124 10.15 14.51 -7.50
N THR A 125 9.79 14.25 -6.24
CA THR A 125 10.36 13.17 -5.43
C THR A 125 9.61 11.84 -5.52
N GLY A 126 8.58 11.74 -6.37
CA GLY A 126 7.84 10.50 -6.58
C GLY A 126 6.69 10.27 -5.60
N HIS A 127 6.18 11.33 -4.98
CA HIS A 127 5.14 11.28 -3.96
C HIS A 127 3.85 11.94 -4.43
N PRO A 128 2.79 11.17 -4.73
CA PRO A 128 1.48 11.73 -5.01
C PRO A 128 0.91 12.43 -3.77
N VAL A 129 0.07 13.44 -3.98
CA VAL A 129 -0.53 14.24 -2.90
C VAL A 129 -2.04 14.06 -2.90
N ILE A 130 -2.65 13.74 -1.75
CA ILE A 130 -4.11 13.76 -1.63
C ILE A 130 -4.54 15.17 -1.24
N VAL A 131 -5.53 15.72 -1.93
CA VAL A 131 -6.05 17.06 -1.69
C VAL A 131 -7.54 16.99 -1.40
N PRO A 132 -7.94 17.16 -0.12
CA PRO A 132 -9.30 17.51 0.26
C PRO A 132 -9.72 18.84 -0.37
N VAL A 133 -10.91 18.85 -0.97
CA VAL A 133 -11.43 20.02 -1.68
C VAL A 133 -12.90 20.29 -1.39
N TYR A 134 -13.27 21.56 -1.46
CA TYR A 134 -14.64 21.98 -1.71
C TYR A 134 -14.99 21.69 -3.17
N GLY A 135 -15.62 20.53 -3.42
CA GLY A 135 -15.77 19.96 -4.77
C GLY A 135 -16.47 20.87 -5.78
N ARG A 136 -17.36 21.76 -5.34
CA ARG A 136 -18.05 22.73 -6.23
C ARG A 136 -17.10 23.80 -6.79
N ALA A 137 -15.98 24.07 -6.15
CA ALA A 137 -14.95 24.99 -6.63
C ALA A 137 -13.99 24.35 -7.66
N LEU A 138 -14.12 23.05 -7.94
CA LEU A 138 -13.37 22.40 -9.02
C LEU A 138 -13.89 22.78 -10.41
N TYR A 139 -15.16 23.20 -10.49
CA TYR A 139 -15.85 23.51 -11.76
C TYR A 139 -15.75 22.38 -12.81
N ASN A 140 -15.64 21.12 -12.36
CA ASN A 140 -15.47 19.99 -13.27
C ASN A 140 -16.77 19.74 -14.07
N PRO A 141 -16.75 19.84 -15.42
CA PRO A 141 -17.94 19.70 -16.25
C PRO A 141 -18.48 18.26 -16.30
N HIS A 142 -17.76 17.28 -15.77
CA HIS A 142 -18.18 15.88 -15.72
C HIS A 142 -18.94 15.54 -14.44
N PHE A 143 -18.95 16.41 -13.43
CA PHE A 143 -19.77 16.21 -12.25
C PHE A 143 -21.25 16.44 -12.57
N ARG A 144 -22.11 15.69 -11.88
CA ARG A 144 -23.57 15.91 -11.94
C ARG A 144 -23.92 17.12 -11.08
N ALA A 145 -24.92 17.89 -11.52
CA ALA A 145 -25.32 19.14 -10.88
C ALA A 145 -24.10 20.09 -10.71
N SER A 146 -23.91 20.68 -9.53
CA SER A 146 -22.79 21.59 -9.23
C SER A 146 -21.52 20.86 -8.75
N GLY A 147 -21.52 19.52 -8.74
CA GLY A 147 -20.50 18.73 -8.03
C GLY A 147 -20.76 18.58 -6.53
N PRO A 148 -20.00 17.69 -5.88
CA PRO A 148 -20.15 17.39 -4.46
C PRO A 148 -19.69 18.57 -3.59
N VAL A 149 -20.22 18.69 -2.37
CA VAL A 149 -19.81 19.75 -1.44
C VAL A 149 -18.38 19.48 -0.97
N TYR A 150 -18.10 18.26 -0.55
CA TYR A 150 -16.76 17.80 -0.21
C TYR A 150 -16.30 16.74 -1.19
N HIS A 151 -15.00 16.68 -1.46
CA HIS A 151 -14.39 15.70 -2.33
C HIS A 151 -12.90 15.56 -2.02
N THR A 152 -12.28 14.49 -2.50
CA THR A 152 -10.82 14.33 -2.47
C THR A 152 -10.28 13.94 -3.84
N VAL A 153 -9.15 14.52 -4.22
CA VAL A 153 -8.44 14.21 -5.47
C VAL A 153 -6.99 13.83 -5.18
N VAL A 154 -6.38 13.03 -6.06
CA VAL A 154 -4.93 12.79 -6.01
C VAL A 154 -4.25 13.69 -7.05
N ILE A 155 -3.26 14.47 -6.65
CA ILE A 155 -2.36 15.15 -7.57
C ILE A 155 -1.21 14.19 -7.88
N SER A 156 -1.05 13.87 -9.16
CA SER A 156 -0.04 12.94 -9.67
C SER A 156 0.97 13.64 -10.58
N GLY A 157 0.76 14.90 -10.95
CA GLY A 157 1.66 15.62 -11.83
C GLY A 157 1.41 17.11 -11.92
N TYR A 158 2.26 17.81 -12.66
CA TYR A 158 2.10 19.22 -12.99
C TYR A 158 2.77 19.56 -14.33
N ASP A 159 2.35 20.66 -14.94
CA ASP A 159 2.99 21.28 -16.10
C ASP A 159 2.96 22.81 -15.99
N ASP A 160 4.13 23.43 -15.84
CA ASP A 160 4.30 24.87 -15.69
C ASP A 160 3.95 25.65 -16.96
N THR A 161 4.03 25.02 -18.12
CA THR A 161 3.72 25.66 -19.41
C THR A 161 2.22 25.93 -19.50
N SER A 162 1.41 24.94 -19.11
CA SER A 162 -0.05 25.05 -19.09
C SER A 162 -0.59 25.59 -17.76
N GLN A 163 0.26 25.71 -16.74
CA GLN A 163 -0.13 26.04 -15.36
C GLN A 163 -1.20 25.10 -14.80
N THR A 164 -1.03 23.80 -15.05
CA THR A 164 -1.99 22.77 -14.62
C THR A 164 -1.36 21.73 -13.71
N PHE A 165 -2.15 21.24 -12.75
CA PHE A 165 -1.93 19.95 -12.12
C PHE A 165 -2.55 18.84 -12.97
N ILE A 166 -1.93 17.67 -12.93
CA ILE A 166 -2.49 16.41 -13.41
C ILE A 166 -3.03 15.67 -12.17
N ALA A 167 -4.29 15.27 -12.22
CA ALA A 167 -4.99 14.69 -11.10
C ALA A 167 -5.64 13.34 -11.45
N GLN A 168 -5.66 12.42 -10.49
CA GLN A 168 -6.58 11.29 -10.49
C GLN A 168 -7.86 11.69 -9.77
N GLU A 169 -8.92 11.90 -10.54
CA GLU A 169 -10.20 12.46 -10.11
C GLU A 169 -11.25 11.34 -9.92
N PRO A 170 -11.45 10.84 -8.69
CA PRO A 170 -12.28 9.65 -8.47
C PRO A 170 -13.79 9.90 -8.67
N GLY A 171 -14.23 11.16 -8.67
CA GLY A 171 -15.64 11.56 -8.77
C GLY A 171 -16.24 11.46 -10.17
N THR A 172 -15.48 10.99 -11.15
CA THR A 172 -15.98 10.74 -12.50
C THR A 172 -15.20 9.65 -13.22
N ARG A 173 -15.82 8.99 -14.20
CA ARG A 173 -15.14 8.03 -15.09
C ARG A 173 -14.10 8.66 -16.03
N TYR A 174 -14.08 9.98 -16.13
CA TYR A 174 -13.14 10.75 -16.96
C TYR A 174 -11.97 11.31 -16.16
N GLY A 175 -11.74 10.78 -14.96
CA GLY A 175 -10.82 11.36 -14.00
C GLY A 175 -9.37 10.90 -14.09
N LEU A 176 -9.05 9.96 -14.98
CA LEU A 176 -7.66 9.55 -15.22
C LEU A 176 -6.89 10.72 -15.84
N ASP A 177 -5.80 11.13 -15.17
CA ASP A 177 -4.91 12.21 -15.61
C ASP A 177 -5.66 13.50 -15.99
N TYR A 178 -6.68 13.86 -15.21
CA TYR A 178 -7.48 15.05 -15.44
C TYR A 178 -6.67 16.32 -15.14
N HIS A 179 -6.76 17.32 -16.02
CA HIS A 179 -6.03 18.57 -15.85
C HIS A 179 -6.89 19.64 -15.16
N TYR A 180 -6.44 20.12 -14.02
CA TYR A 180 -6.97 21.30 -13.35
C TYR A 180 -5.93 22.42 -13.38
N SER A 181 -6.34 23.69 -13.53
CA SER A 181 -5.39 24.79 -13.34
C SER A 181 -4.88 24.80 -11.90
N TYR A 182 -3.67 25.36 -11.69
CA TYR A 182 -3.15 25.58 -10.34
C TYR A 182 -4.15 26.35 -9.47
N ASP A 183 -4.66 27.46 -9.97
CA ASP A 183 -5.62 28.28 -9.25
C ASP A 183 -6.88 27.50 -8.86
N THR A 184 -7.39 26.59 -9.71
CA THR A 184 -8.56 25.79 -9.39
C THR A 184 -8.30 24.89 -8.18
N ILE A 185 -7.20 24.12 -8.17
CA ILE A 185 -6.89 23.24 -7.03
C ILE A 185 -6.56 24.05 -5.78
N MET A 186 -5.72 25.09 -5.91
CA MET A 186 -5.28 25.87 -4.75
C MET A 186 -6.44 26.63 -4.10
N ASN A 187 -7.42 27.11 -4.87
CA ASN A 187 -8.62 27.77 -4.33
C ASN A 187 -9.68 26.76 -3.85
N ALA A 188 -9.75 25.56 -4.43
CA ALA A 188 -10.70 24.55 -4.01
C ALA A 188 -10.22 23.76 -2.78
N MET A 189 -8.94 23.84 -2.42
CA MET A 189 -8.34 23.11 -1.31
C MET A 189 -8.94 23.54 0.03
N HIS A 190 -9.77 22.67 0.60
CA HIS A 190 -10.45 22.88 1.86
C HIS A 190 -10.65 21.54 2.56
N ASP A 191 -10.18 21.45 3.81
CA ASP A 191 -10.42 20.27 4.64
C ASP A 191 -11.91 20.09 4.95
N TYR A 192 -12.30 18.85 5.24
CA TYR A 192 -13.67 18.54 5.56
C TYR A 192 -14.13 19.22 6.85
N VAL A 193 -15.18 20.01 6.75
CA VAL A 193 -15.92 20.56 7.88
C VAL A 193 -17.40 20.23 7.66
N PRO A 194 -18.04 19.41 8.51
CA PRO A 194 -19.44 19.02 8.32
C PRO A 194 -20.36 20.23 8.12
N GLY A 195 -20.96 20.32 6.93
CA GLY A 195 -21.88 21.40 6.55
C GLY A 195 -21.23 22.73 6.19
N ASP A 196 -19.90 22.86 6.28
CA ASP A 196 -19.18 24.13 6.07
C ASP A 196 -17.81 23.96 5.38
N THR A 197 -17.64 22.91 4.57
CA THR A 197 -16.38 22.63 3.84
C THR A 197 -15.85 23.83 3.06
N ALA A 198 -16.70 24.71 2.53
CA ALA A 198 -16.27 25.91 1.81
C ALA A 198 -15.41 26.87 2.67
N ASN A 199 -15.48 26.76 4.00
CA ASN A 199 -14.67 27.52 4.95
C ASN A 199 -13.66 26.62 5.71
N GLY A 200 -13.50 25.36 5.27
CA GLY A 200 -12.47 24.46 5.79
C GLY A 200 -11.08 25.04 5.59
N SER A 201 -10.16 24.77 6.52
CA SER A 201 -8.77 25.22 6.35
C SER A 201 -8.13 24.52 5.15
N PRO A 202 -7.35 25.22 4.32
CA PRO A 202 -6.66 24.58 3.19
C PRO A 202 -5.61 23.61 3.72
N ARG A 203 -5.73 22.34 3.35
CA ARG A 203 -4.86 21.25 3.76
C ARG A 203 -4.65 20.29 2.62
N ALA A 204 -3.47 19.68 2.60
CA ALA A 204 -3.20 18.51 1.76
C ALA A 204 -2.55 17.43 2.61
N ILE A 205 -2.59 16.20 2.10
CA ILE A 205 -1.97 15.04 2.72
C ILE A 205 -0.81 14.64 1.83
N PHE A 206 0.40 14.85 2.34
CA PHE A 206 1.62 14.45 1.65
C PHE A 206 1.88 12.98 1.97
N THR A 207 2.28 12.22 0.96
CA THR A 207 2.47 10.77 1.11
C THR A 207 3.92 10.40 0.85
N ARG A 208 4.37 9.27 1.37
CA ARG A 208 5.69 8.71 1.03
C ARG A 208 5.68 7.21 1.23
N ARG A 209 6.54 6.50 0.50
CA ARG A 209 6.65 5.05 0.65
C ARG A 209 7.36 4.66 1.94
N GLU A 210 8.33 5.47 2.36
CA GLU A 210 9.19 5.20 3.50
C GLU A 210 8.43 5.34 4.83
N LEU A 211 8.69 4.40 5.74
CA LEU A 211 8.17 4.45 7.10
C LEU A 211 9.16 5.16 8.03
N LEU A 212 9.07 6.49 8.15
CA LEU A 212 9.98 7.25 9.03
C LEU A 212 9.42 7.43 10.44
N ASP A 213 8.10 7.55 10.58
CA ASP A 213 7.44 7.93 11.83
C ASP A 213 6.58 6.81 12.43
N THR A 214 6.11 5.88 11.60
CA THR A 214 5.12 4.84 11.95
C THR A 214 5.70 3.43 11.96
N ALA A 215 6.99 3.26 11.64
CA ALA A 215 7.62 1.93 11.57
C ALA A 215 7.47 1.11 12.87
N SER A 216 7.43 1.78 14.03
CA SER A 216 7.31 1.15 15.35
C SER A 216 5.88 1.15 15.91
N SER A 217 4.87 1.59 15.16
CA SER A 217 3.47 1.46 15.61
C SER A 217 3.03 0.00 15.56
N ASP A 218 2.03 -0.36 16.35
CA ASP A 218 1.41 -1.70 16.39
C ASP A 218 -0.11 -1.43 16.45
N ALA A 219 -0.81 -1.58 15.32
CA ALA A 219 -2.15 -1.02 15.16
C ALA A 219 -3.27 -1.94 15.70
N ASP A 220 -3.01 -3.24 15.76
CA ASP A 220 -3.90 -4.28 16.30
C ASP A 220 -3.44 -4.85 17.64
N GLU A 221 -2.30 -4.36 18.17
CA GLU A 221 -1.79 -4.60 19.53
C GLU A 221 -1.45 -6.08 19.78
N ASP A 222 -0.96 -6.77 18.75
CA ASP A 222 -0.67 -8.19 18.79
C ASP A 222 0.79 -8.53 19.19
N GLY A 223 1.62 -7.50 19.27
CA GLY A 223 3.04 -7.58 19.63
C GLY A 223 4.01 -7.50 18.46
N LEU A 224 3.55 -7.34 17.22
CA LEU A 224 4.38 -6.98 16.08
C LEU A 224 4.27 -5.48 15.75
N THR A 225 5.42 -4.85 15.52
CA THR A 225 5.44 -3.51 14.93
C THR A 225 5.07 -3.58 13.45
N LYS A 226 4.54 -2.48 12.90
CA LYS A 226 4.23 -2.28 11.49
C LYS A 226 5.37 -2.71 10.57
N GLN A 227 6.62 -2.37 10.90
CA GLN A 227 7.77 -2.81 10.11
C GLN A 227 7.95 -4.33 10.15
N GLN A 228 7.77 -4.97 11.32
CA GLN A 228 7.86 -6.42 11.44
C GLN A 228 6.73 -7.11 10.69
N GLU A 229 5.51 -6.59 10.77
CA GLU A 229 4.37 -7.13 10.04
C GLU A 229 4.60 -7.12 8.53
N ILE A 230 5.12 -6.01 8.00
CA ILE A 230 5.53 -5.92 6.59
C ILE A 230 6.61 -6.93 6.25
N ASP A 231 7.60 -7.12 7.12
CA ASP A 231 8.69 -8.07 6.92
C ASP A 231 8.20 -9.53 6.94
N PHE A 232 7.18 -9.84 7.76
CA PHE A 232 6.54 -11.17 7.83
C PHE A 232 5.42 -11.37 6.81
N GLY A 233 4.96 -10.29 6.17
CA GLY A 233 3.84 -10.32 5.22
C GLY A 233 2.48 -10.52 5.88
N THR A 234 2.34 -10.12 7.14
CA THR A 234 1.08 -10.13 7.89
C THR A 234 0.23 -8.91 7.55
N ILE A 235 -1.00 -8.89 8.04
CA ILE A 235 -1.99 -7.86 7.79
C ILE A 235 -1.94 -6.87 8.95
N LEU A 236 -1.50 -5.63 8.65
CA LEU A 236 -1.23 -4.52 9.60
C LEU A 236 -2.31 -4.18 10.65
N TRP A 237 -3.48 -4.80 10.57
CA TRP A 237 -4.64 -4.47 11.37
C TRP A 237 -5.47 -5.66 11.83
N LEU A 238 -4.96 -6.85 11.57
CA LEU A 238 -5.61 -8.08 11.94
C LEU A 238 -4.62 -8.92 12.71
N ALA A 239 -4.81 -8.95 14.03
CA ALA A 239 -3.90 -9.62 14.95
C ALA A 239 -3.68 -11.10 14.64
N ASP A 240 -4.53 -11.76 13.85
CA ASP A 240 -4.41 -13.14 13.40
C ASP A 240 -4.65 -13.15 11.88
N SER A 241 -3.56 -13.04 11.11
CA SER A 241 -3.60 -12.79 9.67
C SER A 241 -4.15 -13.98 8.87
N ASP A 242 -3.92 -15.20 9.34
CA ASP A 242 -4.35 -16.42 8.66
C ASP A 242 -5.61 -17.08 9.24
N GLY A 243 -6.09 -16.56 10.38
CA GLY A 243 -7.34 -16.92 11.02
C GLY A 243 -7.30 -18.29 11.69
N ASP A 244 -6.14 -18.74 12.19
CA ASP A 244 -5.99 -20.01 12.89
C ASP A 244 -6.28 -19.98 14.39
N GLY A 245 -6.48 -18.77 14.94
CA GLY A 245 -6.78 -18.52 16.34
C GLY A 245 -5.57 -18.15 17.19
N PHE A 246 -4.37 -18.02 16.60
CA PHE A 246 -3.18 -17.47 17.25
C PHE A 246 -2.84 -16.11 16.66
N THR A 247 -2.30 -15.20 17.47
CA THR A 247 -1.89 -13.90 16.94
C THR A 247 -0.57 -13.97 16.20
N ASP A 248 -0.35 -13.11 15.22
CA ASP A 248 0.85 -13.10 14.40
C ASP A 248 2.11 -12.92 15.28
N GLY A 249 2.04 -12.00 16.25
CA GLY A 249 3.08 -11.76 17.24
C GLY A 249 3.35 -12.97 18.13
N TYR A 250 2.30 -13.72 18.52
CA TYR A 250 2.47 -14.95 19.27
C TYR A 250 3.17 -16.03 18.42
N GLU A 251 2.76 -16.19 17.17
CA GLU A 251 3.32 -17.19 16.27
C GLU A 251 4.79 -16.92 15.97
N VAL A 252 5.14 -15.67 15.64
CA VAL A 252 6.53 -15.25 15.45
C VAL A 252 7.36 -15.50 16.70
N ALA A 253 6.86 -15.13 17.89
CA ALA A 253 7.57 -15.33 19.16
C ALA A 253 7.80 -16.82 19.47
N ASN A 254 6.95 -17.72 18.98
CA ASN A 254 7.05 -19.16 19.19
C ASN A 254 7.64 -19.93 17.99
N GLY A 255 8.02 -19.22 16.92
CA GLY A 255 8.67 -19.78 15.74
C GLY A 255 7.74 -20.51 14.77
N TYR A 256 6.46 -20.13 14.75
CA TYR A 256 5.43 -20.51 13.78
C TYR A 256 5.36 -19.51 12.60
N LEU A 257 4.52 -19.77 11.60
CA LEU A 257 4.35 -18.88 10.44
C LEU A 257 3.01 -18.13 10.54
N PRO A 258 3.01 -16.78 10.68
CA PRO A 258 1.79 -16.00 10.91
C PRO A 258 0.90 -15.80 9.66
N THR A 259 1.23 -16.43 8.54
CA THR A 259 0.54 -16.21 7.25
C THR A 259 -0.02 -17.49 6.66
N ILE A 260 0.12 -18.62 7.36
CA ILE A 260 -0.30 -19.93 6.91
C ILE A 260 -0.82 -20.71 8.11
N ASN A 261 -2.13 -20.97 8.13
CA ASN A 261 -2.75 -21.84 9.13
C ASN A 261 -2.17 -23.25 9.06
N GLU A 262 -1.12 -23.51 9.84
CA GLU A 262 -0.36 -24.76 9.78
C GLU A 262 -1.17 -25.94 10.32
N GLN A 263 -2.21 -25.65 11.12
CA GLN A 263 -3.08 -26.64 11.74
C GLN A 263 -4.11 -27.25 10.77
N ARG A 264 -4.42 -26.57 9.67
CA ARG A 264 -5.43 -26.99 8.68
C ARG A 264 -4.84 -27.39 7.33
N LEU A 265 -3.78 -28.19 7.37
CA LEU A 265 -3.19 -28.74 6.15
C LEU A 265 -3.93 -29.99 5.66
N PRO A 266 -4.19 -30.12 4.34
CA PRO A 266 -4.76 -31.34 3.78
C PRO A 266 -3.87 -32.57 4.03
N VAL A 267 -4.49 -33.72 4.32
CA VAL A 267 -3.80 -35.01 4.32
C VAL A 267 -3.18 -35.25 2.93
N GLY A 268 -1.94 -35.72 2.90
CA GLY A 268 -1.15 -35.90 1.69
C GLY A 268 -0.33 -34.66 1.29
N SER A 269 -0.47 -33.54 2.01
CA SER A 269 0.39 -32.36 1.80
C SER A 269 1.87 -32.75 1.91
N VAL A 270 2.68 -32.21 1.00
CA VAL A 270 4.12 -32.38 1.04
C VAL A 270 4.74 -31.11 1.59
N ILE A 271 5.54 -31.25 2.64
CA ILE A 271 5.98 -30.15 3.49
C ILE A 271 7.49 -30.20 3.72
N LYS A 272 8.10 -29.04 3.95
CA LYS A 272 9.50 -28.91 4.41
C LYS A 272 9.67 -27.69 5.29
N SER A 273 10.76 -27.64 6.06
CA SER A 273 11.14 -26.42 6.77
C SER A 273 12.12 -25.60 5.91
N PRO A 274 12.23 -24.27 6.11
CA PRO A 274 13.21 -23.45 5.41
C PRO A 274 14.65 -23.93 5.58
N SER A 275 14.99 -24.41 6.78
CA SER A 275 16.35 -24.77 7.18
C SER A 275 16.70 -26.25 7.04
N ASP A 276 15.74 -27.10 6.66
CA ASP A 276 15.94 -28.55 6.49
C ASP A 276 15.69 -28.95 5.02
N PRO A 277 16.67 -29.56 4.33
CA PRO A 277 16.45 -30.05 2.96
C PRO A 277 15.46 -31.22 2.89
N LYS A 278 15.15 -31.90 4.00
CA LYS A 278 14.22 -33.02 4.03
C LYS A 278 12.80 -32.60 3.67
N VAL A 279 12.15 -33.47 2.91
CA VAL A 279 10.76 -33.31 2.48
C VAL A 279 9.93 -34.41 3.12
N TYR A 280 8.76 -34.04 3.62
CA TYR A 280 7.88 -34.95 4.34
C TYR A 280 6.50 -34.98 3.70
N SER A 281 5.86 -36.14 3.65
CA SER A 281 4.42 -36.26 3.38
C SER A 281 3.65 -36.27 4.71
N LEU A 282 2.59 -35.47 4.79
CA LEU A 282 1.69 -35.41 5.94
C LEU A 282 0.61 -36.49 5.84
N SER A 283 0.55 -37.37 6.83
CA SER A 283 -0.47 -38.42 6.95
C SER A 283 -1.52 -38.07 8.00
N ILE A 284 -2.60 -38.85 8.04
CA ILE A 284 -3.69 -38.68 9.03
C ILE A 284 -3.14 -38.65 10.46
N GLY A 285 -3.72 -37.79 11.30
CA GLY A 285 -3.34 -37.67 12.71
C GLY A 285 -2.04 -36.91 12.98
N GLY A 286 -1.56 -36.08 12.03
CA GLY A 286 -0.38 -35.24 12.26
C GLY A 286 0.94 -36.00 12.20
N VAL A 287 1.01 -37.06 11.39
CA VAL A 287 2.21 -37.89 11.22
C VAL A 287 2.97 -37.44 9.98
N LYS A 288 4.23 -37.02 10.15
CA LYS A 288 5.13 -36.69 9.04
C LYS A 288 5.97 -37.90 8.62
N ARG A 289 6.05 -38.16 7.32
CA ARG A 289 6.81 -39.28 6.74
C ARG A 289 7.88 -38.74 5.82
N HIS A 290 9.16 -38.93 6.17
CA HIS A 290 10.28 -38.46 5.36
C HIS A 290 10.33 -39.18 4.01
N ILE A 291 10.42 -38.42 2.93
CA ILE A 291 10.60 -38.90 1.55
C ILE A 291 12.10 -38.93 1.27
N ILE A 292 12.65 -40.13 1.06
CA ILE A 292 14.11 -40.33 1.18
C ILE A 292 14.93 -39.70 0.05
N ASN A 293 14.35 -39.45 -1.12
CA ASN A 293 15.02 -38.83 -2.26
C ASN A 293 14.02 -38.35 -3.33
N GLU A 294 14.52 -37.63 -4.32
CA GLU A 294 13.75 -37.10 -5.44
C GLU A 294 13.10 -38.18 -6.31
N ALA A 295 13.75 -39.33 -6.53
CA ALA A 295 13.18 -40.40 -7.35
C ALA A 295 11.88 -40.94 -6.74
N VAL A 296 11.84 -41.11 -5.40
CA VAL A 296 10.63 -41.49 -4.66
C VAL A 296 9.62 -40.34 -4.65
N PHE A 297 10.07 -39.09 -4.51
CA PHE A 297 9.16 -37.95 -4.58
C PHE A 297 8.39 -37.89 -5.92
N LEU A 298 9.11 -38.07 -7.04
CA LEU A 298 8.54 -38.05 -8.38
C LEU A 298 7.72 -39.31 -8.69
N SER A 299 8.06 -40.50 -8.14
CA SER A 299 7.29 -41.74 -8.36
C SER A 299 5.87 -41.66 -7.80
N HIS A 300 5.64 -40.86 -6.76
CA HIS A 300 4.33 -40.57 -6.17
C HIS A 300 3.57 -39.45 -6.91
N GLY A 301 4.14 -38.89 -7.98
CA GLY A 301 3.50 -37.86 -8.79
C GLY A 301 3.52 -36.46 -8.16
N TRP A 302 4.29 -36.25 -7.09
CA TRP A 302 4.44 -34.91 -6.51
C TRP A 302 5.34 -34.04 -7.38
N THR A 303 5.06 -32.75 -7.38
CA THR A 303 5.86 -31.72 -8.06
C THR A 303 6.49 -30.81 -7.04
N TRP A 304 7.70 -30.29 -7.32
CA TRP A 304 8.38 -29.37 -6.41
C TRP A 304 7.55 -28.11 -6.09
N SER A 305 6.66 -27.69 -7.00
CA SER A 305 5.69 -26.60 -6.78
C SER A 305 4.60 -26.92 -5.76
N ALA A 306 4.36 -28.20 -5.46
CA ALA A 306 3.39 -28.64 -4.45
C ALA A 306 3.97 -28.65 -3.03
N VAL A 307 5.29 -28.52 -2.89
CA VAL A 307 5.96 -28.53 -1.58
C VAL A 307 5.65 -27.23 -0.84
N ARG A 308 5.01 -27.34 0.30
CA ARG A 308 4.75 -26.22 1.21
C ARG A 308 5.92 -26.03 2.15
N VAL A 309 6.41 -24.81 2.24
CA VAL A 309 7.42 -24.42 3.24
C VAL A 309 6.68 -23.99 4.50
N LEU A 310 6.96 -24.65 5.61
CA LEU A 310 6.30 -24.48 6.90
C LEU A 310 7.30 -24.19 8.01
N SER A 311 6.82 -23.71 9.14
CA SER A 311 7.64 -23.40 10.29
C SER A 311 8.38 -24.63 10.80
N GLY A 312 9.60 -24.40 11.29
CA GLY A 312 10.36 -25.45 11.95
C GLY A 312 9.68 -25.92 13.24
N ALA A 313 8.99 -25.03 13.96
CA ALA A 313 8.26 -25.36 15.17
C ALA A 313 7.12 -26.36 14.88
N PHE A 314 6.31 -26.09 13.86
CA PHE A 314 5.25 -26.99 13.42
C PHE A 314 5.79 -28.34 12.94
N ILE A 315 6.81 -28.36 12.08
CA ILE A 315 7.37 -29.64 11.60
C ILE A 315 7.91 -30.49 12.76
N ARG A 316 8.49 -29.86 13.79
CA ARG A 316 8.97 -30.57 14.99
C ARG A 316 7.83 -31.06 15.89
N SER A 317 6.67 -30.41 15.90
CA SER A 317 5.53 -30.85 16.70
C SER A 317 4.82 -32.09 16.13
N LEU A 318 4.97 -32.35 14.83
CA LEU A 318 4.42 -33.53 14.16
C LEU A 318 5.12 -34.83 14.59
N SER A 319 4.34 -35.91 14.72
CA SER A 319 4.87 -37.24 15.03
C SER A 319 5.61 -37.85 13.83
N ASP A 320 6.72 -38.55 14.06
CA ASP A 320 7.45 -39.23 12.99
C ASP A 320 6.78 -40.56 12.60
N GLY A 321 6.54 -40.74 11.30
CA GLY A 321 6.05 -42.00 10.73
C GLY A 321 7.13 -42.73 9.94
N ALA A 322 6.79 -43.94 9.47
CA ALA A 322 7.68 -44.72 8.61
C ALA A 322 8.06 -43.92 7.35
N GLN A 323 9.34 -43.93 7.00
CA GLN A 323 9.85 -43.27 5.79
C GLN A 323 9.14 -43.79 4.53
N ILE A 324 9.07 -42.95 3.51
CA ILE A 324 8.58 -43.33 2.18
C ILE A 324 9.82 -43.63 1.34
N THR A 325 10.02 -44.92 1.04
CA THR A 325 11.23 -45.43 0.39
C THR A 325 10.99 -45.92 -1.03
N GLN A 326 9.73 -46.03 -1.47
CA GLN A 326 9.28 -46.49 -2.79
C GLN A 326 8.05 -45.70 -3.20
#